data_AF-A0A7R9MAE2-F1
#
_entry.id   AF-A0A7R9MAE2-F1
#
_cell.length_a   1.000
_cell.length_b   1.000
_cell.length_c   1.000
_cell.angle_alpha   90.00
_cell.angle_beta   90.00
_cell.angle_gamma   90.00
#
_symmetry.space_group_name_H-M   'P 1'
#
loop_
_entity.id
_entity.type
_entity.pdbx_description
1 polymer ?
#
loop_
_entity_poly.entity_id
_entity_poly.type
_entity_poly.pdbx_seq_one_letter_code
_entity_poly.pdbx_strand_id
1 'polypeptide(L)'
;MNAIKCVLVGNGTVGKTSLLECYTTDKLLDDLCWRAYICEHYSANVMVDGESVNLDLWDTAGQEDYDRLRPLSYPKTDVFLIC
;
A
#
# COMPACT_ATOMS: atom_id res chain seq x y z
N MET A 1 8.22 14.57 -12.46
CA MET A 1 8.87 13.34 -11.94
C MET A 1 7.80 12.29 -11.93
N ASN A 2 7.97 11.17 -12.65
CA ASN A 2 6.96 10.13 -12.68
C ASN A 2 7.03 9.39 -11.34
N ALA A 3 5.94 9.43 -10.57
CA ALA A 3 5.82 8.62 -9.37
C ALA A 3 5.61 7.16 -9.79
N ILE A 4 6.20 6.22 -9.04
CA ILE A 4 5.98 4.79 -9.24
C ILE A 4 4.81 4.40 -8.35
N LYS A 5 3.72 3.96 -8.99
CA LYS A 5 2.55 3.44 -8.29
C LYS A 5 2.71 1.97 -7.95
N CYS A 6 2.75 1.67 -6.66
CA CYS A 6 2.78 0.32 -6.09
C CYS A 6 1.44 -0.01 -5.44
N VAL A 7 0.80 -1.10 -5.85
CA VAL A 7 -0.46 -1.58 -5.25
C VAL A 7 -0.22 -2.87 -4.49
N LEU A 8 -0.63 -2.91 -3.22
CA LEU A 8 -0.55 -4.10 -2.37
C LEU A 8 -1.84 -4.90 -2.48
N VAL A 9 -1.73 -6.19 -2.74
CA VAL A 9 -2.85 -7.15 -2.76
C VAL A 9 -2.50 -8.39 -1.95
N GLY A 10 -3.50 -9.08 -1.41
CA GLY A 10 -3.31 -10.23 -0.54
C GLY A 10 -4.50 -10.44 0.37
N ASN A 11 -4.56 -11.57 1.06
CA ASN A 11 -5.70 -11.93 1.91
C ASN A 11 -5.95 -10.90 3.03
N GLY A 12 -7.13 -10.95 3.62
CA GLY A 12 -7.42 -10.21 4.85
C GLY A 12 -6.36 -10.52 5.93
N THR A 13 -6.04 -9.52 6.74
CA THR A 13 -5.18 -9.67 7.93
C THR A 13 -3.75 -10.18 7.72
N VAL A 14 -3.25 -10.28 6.48
CA VAL A 14 -1.84 -10.68 6.20
C VAL A 14 -0.80 -9.61 6.53
N GLY A 15 -1.23 -8.41 6.93
CA GLY A 15 -0.32 -7.33 7.36
C GLY A 15 0.05 -6.30 6.30
N LYS A 16 -0.72 -6.15 5.21
CA LYS A 16 -0.48 -5.13 4.16
C LYS A 16 -0.42 -3.71 4.73
N THR A 17 -1.41 -3.32 5.53
CA THR A 17 -1.47 -2.01 6.20
C THR A 17 -0.29 -1.82 7.14
N SER A 18 -0.02 -2.81 8.00
CA SER A 18 1.11 -2.76 8.94
C SER A 18 2.45 -2.63 8.22
N LEU A 19 2.63 -3.31 7.08
CA LEU A 19 3.84 -3.20 6.26
C LEU A 19 4.05 -1.76 5.76
N LEU A 20 3.00 -1.11 5.24
CA LEU A 20 3.08 0.26 4.74
C LEU A 20 3.27 1.29 5.85
N GLU A 21 2.60 1.11 6.98
CA GLU A 21 2.76 1.99 8.14
C GLU A 21 4.16 1.90 8.73
N CYS A 22 4.71 0.68 8.88
CA CYS A 22 6.10 0.50 9.32
C CYS A 22 7.09 1.13 8.34
N TYR A 23 6.88 0.94 7.05
CA TYR A 23 7.76 1.50 6.02
C TYR A 23 7.75 3.04 6.02
N THR A 24 6.60 3.66 6.23
CA THR A 24 6.46 5.12 6.13
C THR A 24 6.71 5.86 7.44
N THR A 25 6.48 5.23 8.59
CA THR A 25 6.56 5.88 9.91
C THR A 25 7.67 5.36 10.82
N ASP A 26 8.37 4.30 10.39
CA ASP A 26 9.39 3.58 11.18
C ASP A 26 8.87 3.10 12.55
N LYS A 27 7.56 2.81 12.61
CA LYS A 27 6.86 2.36 13.82
C LYS A 27 5.91 1.21 13.48
N LEU A 28 5.88 0.21 14.36
CA LEU A 28 4.82 -0.78 14.39
C LEU A 28 3.76 -0.29 15.39
N LEU A 29 2.53 -0.07 14.94
CA LEU A 29 1.44 0.27 15.84
C LEU A 29 1.02 -1.00 16.59
N ASP A 30 1.26 -1.03 17.89
CA ASP A 30 0.98 -2.18 18.76
C ASP A 30 -0.52 -2.40 19.04
N ASP A 31 -1.41 -1.46 18.66
CA ASP A 31 -2.79 -1.49 19.15
C ASP A 31 -3.84 -1.14 18.07
N LEU A 32 -4.60 -2.19 17.69
CA LEU A 32 -6.05 -2.20 17.43
C LEU A 32 -6.67 -1.17 16.47
N CYS A 33 -5.93 -0.51 15.58
CA CYS A 33 -6.55 0.21 14.49
C CYS A 33 -6.75 -0.73 13.29
N TRP A 34 -7.75 -1.61 13.37
CA TRP A 34 -8.34 -2.24 12.18
C TRP A 34 -9.01 -1.14 11.35
N ARG A 35 -8.21 -0.29 10.72
CA ARG A 35 -8.67 0.82 9.89
C ARG A 35 -9.21 0.22 8.61
N ALA A 36 -10.52 -0.03 8.60
CA ALA A 36 -11.28 -0.54 7.47
C ALA A 36 -11.48 0.55 6.39
N TYR A 37 -10.38 1.18 5.95
CA TYR A 37 -10.43 2.03 4.77
C TYR A 37 -10.35 1.13 3.54
N ILE A 38 -11.29 1.34 2.63
CA ILE A 38 -11.44 0.61 1.37
C ILE A 38 -10.12 0.64 0.56
N CYS A 39 -9.38 1.75 0.69
CA CYS A 39 -8.05 1.96 0.16
C CYS A 39 -7.39 3.13 0.91
N GLU A 40 -6.11 3.00 1.24
CA GLU A 40 -5.30 4.11 1.75
C GLU A 40 -4.11 4.39 0.83
N HIS A 41 -3.81 5.68 0.67
CA HIS A 41 -2.73 6.16 -0.17
C HIS A 41 -1.64 6.77 0.69
N TYR A 42 -0.44 6.23 0.57
CA TYR A 42 0.77 6.75 1.18
C TYR A 42 1.75 7.18 0.09
N SER A 43 2.58 8.17 0.38
CA SER A 43 3.65 8.60 -0.53
C SER A 43 4.97 8.64 0.24
N ALA A 44 6.00 8.05 -0.34
CA ALA A 44 7.34 8.01 0.21
C ALA A 44 8.36 8.42 -0.85
N ASN A 45 9.20 9.41 -0.53
CA ASN A 45 10.36 9.73 -1.37
C ASN A 45 11.55 8.91 -0.89
N VAL A 46 12.11 8.10 -1.79
CA VAL A 46 13.24 7.22 -1.50
C VAL A 46 14.40 7.45 -2.44
N MET A 47 15.60 7.29 -1.92
CA MET A 47 16.83 7.33 -2.71
C MET A 47 17.20 5.92 -3.14
N VAL A 48 17.20 5.67 -4.45
CA VAL A 48 17.62 4.39 -5.06
C VAL A 48 18.71 4.69 -6.07
N ASP A 49 19.87 4.06 -5.93
CA ASP A 49 21.03 4.25 -6.82
C ASP A 49 21.46 5.72 -7.01
N GLY A 50 21.22 6.57 -6.01
CA GLY A 50 21.53 7.99 -6.05
C GLY A 50 20.45 8.88 -6.69
N GLU A 51 19.34 8.31 -7.15
CA GLU A 51 18.19 9.03 -7.69
C GLU A 51 17.03 9.07 -6.69
N SER A 52 16.35 10.22 -6.60
CA SER A 52 15.15 10.37 -5.78
C SER A 52 13.92 9.87 -6.57
N VAL A 53 13.25 8.88 -6.00
CA VAL A 53 12.05 8.24 -6.55
C VAL A 53 10.88 8.51 -5.62
N ASN A 54 9.77 9.01 -6.17
CA ASN A 54 8.51 9.09 -5.44
C ASN A 54 7.75 7.76 -5.60
N LEU A 55 7.53 7.06 -4.50
CA LEU A 55 6.70 5.86 -4.43
C LEU A 55 5.31 6.23 -3.94
N ASP A 56 4.30 5.98 -4.77
CA ASP A 56 2.89 6.07 -4.40
C ASP A 56 2.41 4.68 -4.02
N LEU A 57 2.17 4.47 -2.73
CA LEU A 57 1.82 3.17 -2.13
C LEU A 57 0.31 3.10 -1.90
N TRP A 58 -0.32 2.09 -2.48
CA TRP A 58 -1.76 1.88 -2.44
C TRP A 58 -2.07 0.62 -1.62
N ASP A 59 -2.56 0.80 -0.41
CA ASP A 59 -3.11 -0.28 0.41
C ASP A 59 -4.49 -0.69 -0.11
N THR A 60 -4.76 -1.99 -0.21
CA THR A 60 -6.08 -2.49 -0.60
C THR A 60 -6.65 -3.47 0.40
N ALA A 61 -7.97 -3.43 0.59
CA ALA A 61 -8.63 -4.38 1.45
C ALA A 61 -8.54 -5.82 0.90
N GLY A 62 -8.12 -6.74 1.76
CA GLY A 62 -7.98 -8.17 1.43
C GLY A 62 -9.23 -9.02 1.71
N GLN A 63 -10.30 -8.42 2.21
CA GLN A 63 -11.57 -9.12 2.47
C GLN A 63 -12.36 -9.26 1.15
N GLU A 64 -13.09 -10.37 1.01
CA GLU A 64 -13.88 -10.69 -0.20
C GLU A 64 -14.98 -9.64 -0.47
N ASP A 65 -15.50 -8.99 0.58
CA ASP A 65 -16.49 -7.91 0.47
C ASP A 65 -16.02 -6.74 -0.43
N TYR A 66 -14.69 -6.58 -0.59
CA TYR A 66 -14.08 -5.54 -1.40
C TYR A 66 -13.56 -6.02 -2.76
N ASP A 67 -13.85 -7.26 -3.18
CA ASP A 67 -13.38 -7.83 -4.45
C ASP A 67 -13.79 -7.01 -5.68
N ARG A 68 -14.96 -6.36 -5.62
CA ARG A 68 -15.44 -5.48 -6.71
C ARG A 68 -14.79 -4.10 -6.69
N LEU A 69 -14.30 -3.66 -5.53
CA LEU A 69 -13.71 -2.34 -5.35
C LEU A 69 -12.19 -2.36 -5.56
N ARG A 70 -11.52 -3.47 -5.23
CA ARG A 70 -10.06 -3.66 -5.42
C ARG A 70 -9.57 -3.35 -6.85
N PRO A 71 -10.28 -3.75 -7.93
CA PRO A 71 -9.85 -3.44 -9.30
C PRO A 71 -9.84 -1.95 -9.62
N LEU A 72 -10.56 -1.12 -8.86
CA LEU A 72 -10.53 0.34 -9.05
C LEU A 72 -9.15 0.94 -8.73
N SER A 73 -8.35 0.25 -7.93
CA SER A 73 -6.97 0.65 -7.60
C SER A 73 -5.95 0.26 -8.67
N TYR A 74 -6.29 -0.60 -9.64
CA TYR A 74 -5.33 -1.16 -10.60
C TYR A 74 -4.93 -0.27 -11.79
N PRO A 75 -5.77 0.65 -12.30
CA PRO A 75 -5.39 1.48 -13.42
C PRO A 75 -4.08 2.25 -13.16
N LYS A 76 -3.20 2.26 -14.17
CA LYS A 76 -1.89 2.94 -14.15
C LYS A 76 -0.97 2.48 -13.01
N THR A 77 -1.07 1.21 -12.60
CA THR A 77 -0.15 0.63 -11.62
C THR A 77 1.13 0.20 -12.31
N ASP A 78 2.28 0.60 -11.76
CA ASP A 78 3.60 0.22 -12.28
C ASP A 78 4.05 -1.13 -11.69
N VAL A 79 3.70 -1.40 -10.42
CA VAL A 79 4.08 -2.63 -9.72
C VAL A 79 3.01 -3.11 -8.75
N PHE A 80 2.87 -4.43 -8.64
CA PHE A 80 2.05 -5.08 -7.61
C PHE A 80 2.93 -5.80 -6.60
N LEU A 81 2.61 -5.65 -5.32
CA LEU A 81 3.16 -6.45 -4.25
C LEU A 81 2.09 -7.42 -3.76
N ILE A 82 2.38 -8.72 -3.83
CA ILE A 82 1.48 -9.79 -3.39
C ILE A 82 1.95 -10.24 -2.00
N CYS A 83 1.07 -10.10 -1.00
CA CYS A 83 1.33 -10.40 0.40
C CYS A 83 0.53 -11.62 0.88
#